data_AF-A0A5K1FS62-F1
#
_entry.id   AF-A0A5K1FS62-F1
#
_cell.length_a   1.000
_cell.length_b   1.000
_cell.length_c   1.000
_cell.angle_alpha   90.00
_cell.angle_beta   90.00
_cell.angle_gamma   90.00
#
_symmetry.space_group_name_H-M   'P 1'
#
loop_
_entity.id
_entity.type
_entity.pdbx_description
1 polymer ?
#
loop_
_entity_poly.entity_id
_entity_poly.type
_entity_poly.pdbx_seq_one_letter_code
_entity_poly.pdbx_strand_id
1 'polypeptide(L)' 'LFDGHNGSAAAIYSKENLLNNILCAIPSDLSRDEWLAALPRALVAGFVKTDKDFQEK' A
#
# COMPACT_ATOMS: atom_id res chain seq x y z
N LEU A 1 -9.00 -2.72 9.18
CA LEU A 1 -9.44 -4.14 9.15
C LEU A 1 -9.62 -4.51 7.68
N PHE A 2 -9.08 -5.62 7.20
CA PHE A 2 -9.29 -6.09 5.82
C PHE A 2 -10.40 -7.13 5.82
N ASP A 3 -11.44 -6.88 5.03
CA ASP A 3 -12.62 -7.75 4.93
C ASP A 3 -12.55 -8.51 3.60
N GLY A 4 -12.06 -9.75 3.66
CA GLY A 4 -11.85 -10.58 2.47
C GLY A 4 -13.14 -11.28 2.04
N HIS A 5 -13.39 -11.32 0.72
CA HIS A 5 -14.51 -12.04 0.12
C HIS A 5 -14.02 -13.04 -0.93
N ASN A 6 -14.75 -14.15 -1.10
CA ASN A 6 -14.37 -15.25 -2.01
C ASN A 6 -12.99 -15.88 -1.73
N GLY A 7 -12.63 -15.91 -0.44
CA GLY A 7 -11.33 -16.38 0.05
C GLY A 7 -10.63 -15.32 0.90
N SER A 8 -9.69 -15.75 1.74
CA SER A 8 -8.95 -14.85 2.64
C SER A 8 -7.61 -14.38 2.06
N ALA A 9 -7.19 -14.93 0.91
CA ALA A 9 -5.86 -14.70 0.34
C ALA A 9 -5.57 -13.21 0.09
N ALA A 10 -6.51 -12.47 -0.53
CA ALA A 10 -6.34 -11.04 -0.80
C ALA A 10 -6.26 -10.21 0.48
N ALA A 11 -7.06 -10.53 1.50
CA ALA A 11 -7.05 -9.83 2.80
C ALA A 11 -5.75 -10.11 3.57
N ILE A 12 -5.27 -11.35 3.56
CA ILE A 12 -3.98 -11.74 4.17
C ILE A 12 -2.83 -11.04 3.44
N TYR A 13 -2.80 -11.10 2.11
CA TYR A 13 -1.75 -10.47 1.32
C TYR A 13 -1.71 -8.95 1.53
N SER A 14 -2.87 -8.30 1.52
CA SER A 14 -2.98 -6.86 1.80
C SER A 14 -2.50 -6.52 3.21
N LYS A 15 -2.86 -7.32 4.23
CA LYS A 15 -2.39 -7.14 5.60
C LYS A 15 -0.87 -7.18 5.71
N GLU A 16 -0.23 -8.07 4.96
CA GLU A 16 1.23 -8.29 5.03
C GLU A 16 2.02 -7.24 4.23
N ASN A 17 1.48 -6.75 3.11
CA ASN A 17 2.26 -5.99 2.13
C ASN A 17 1.83 -4.54 1.94
N LEU A 18 0.56 -4.19 2.18
CA LEU A 18 0.01 -2.90 1.78
C LEU A 18 0.72 -1.72 2.46
N LEU A 19 0.93 -1.78 3.78
CA LEU A 19 1.59 -0.68 4.50
C LEU A 19 3.03 -0.50 3.99
N ASN A 20 3.76 -1.58 3.79
CA ASN A 20 5.12 -1.52 3.27
C ASN A 20 5.16 -0.89 1.86
N ASN A 21 4.26 -1.32 0.97
CA ASN A 21 4.15 -0.76 -0.38
C ASN A 21 3.78 0.74 -0.36
N ILE A 22 2.92 1.19 0.57
CA ILE A 22 2.61 2.62 0.75
C ILE A 22 3.84 3.38 1.23
N LEU A 23 4.54 2.90 2.26
CA LEU A 23 5.69 3.60 2.82
C LEU A 23 6.87 3.66 1.84
N CYS A 24 7.12 2.61 1.06
CA CYS A 24 8.13 2.61 0.00
C CYS A 24 7.82 3.58 -1.15
N ALA A 25 6.55 3.99 -1.31
CA ALA A 25 6.16 4.97 -2.31
C ALA A 25 6.34 6.42 -1.83
N ILE A 26 6.67 6.65 -0.56
CA ILE A 26 6.97 7.98 -0.03
C ILE A 26 8.47 8.26 -0.19
N PRO A 27 8.86 9.39 -0.83
CA PRO A 27 10.27 9.78 -0.90
C PRO A 27 10.91 9.90 0.49
N SER A 28 12.19 9.55 0.59
CA SER A 28 12.97 9.75 1.81
C SER A 28 13.34 11.23 1.99
N ASP A 29 13.77 11.60 3.20
CA ASP A 29 14.28 12.94 3.55
C ASP A 29 13.28 14.10 3.40
N LEU A 30 11.99 13.81 3.52
CA LEU A 30 10.93 14.84 3.54
C LEU A 30 10.77 15.44 4.94
N SER A 31 10.49 16.74 5.00
CA SER A 31 9.90 17.35 6.19
C SER A 31 8.51 16.76 6.48
N ARG A 32 7.96 17.02 7.67
CA ARG A 32 6.62 16.53 8.03
C ARG A 32 5.54 16.99 7.05
N ASP A 33 5.55 18.26 6.66
CA ASP A 33 4.53 18.83 5.79
C ASP A 33 4.61 18.26 4.37
N GLU A 34 5.83 18.05 3.86
CA GLU A 34 6.05 17.40 2.56
C GLU A 34 5.65 15.92 2.60
N TRP A 35 5.96 15.22 3.69
CA TRP A 35 5.54 13.83 3.90
C TRP A 35 4.02 13.71 3.90
N LEU A 36 3.32 14.61 4.60
CA LEU A 36 1.84 14.67 4.63
C LEU A 36 1.27 15.00 3.25
N ALA A 37 1.91 15.90 2.50
CA ALA A 37 1.51 16.24 1.14
C ALA A 37 1.73 15.08 0.15
N ALA A 38 2.74 14.24 0.37
CA ALA A 38 3.04 13.07 -0.46
C ALA A 38 2.10 11.88 -0.17
N LEU A 39 1.56 11.77 1.05
CA LEU A 39 0.79 10.62 1.51
C LEU A 39 -0.39 10.23 0.60
N PRO A 40 -1.25 11.15 0.09
CA PRO A 40 -2.36 10.77 -0.79
C PRO A 40 -1.90 10.05 -2.07
N ARG A 41 -0.78 10.49 -2.67
CA ARG A 41 -0.22 9.85 -3.87
C ARG A 41 0.42 8.51 -3.54
N ALA A 42 1.15 8.42 -2.42
CA ALA A 42 1.74 7.18 -1.96
C ALA A 42 0.70 6.11 -1.60
N LEU A 43 -0.45 6.51 -1.05
CA LEU A 43 -1.59 5.62 -0.87
C LEU A 43 -2.03 5.03 -2.22
N VAL A 44 -2.31 5.87 -3.22
CA VAL A 44 -2.71 5.38 -4.56
C VAL A 44 -1.67 4.41 -5.14
N ALA A 45 -0.39 4.80 -5.12
CA ALA A 45 0.69 3.96 -5.64
C ALA A 45 0.84 2.63 -4.88
N GLY A 46 0.75 2.66 -3.55
CA GLY A 46 0.86 1.47 -2.71
C GLY A 46 -0.29 0.49 -2.91
N PHE A 47 -1.53 0.97 -3.07
CA PHE A 47 -2.68 0.14 -3.40
C PHE A 47 -2.54 -0.50 -4.78
N VAL A 48 -2.19 0.29 -5.82
CA VAL A 48 -1.98 -0.23 -7.17
C VAL A 48 -0.86 -1.27 -7.23
N LYS A 49 0.26 -1.03 -6.53
CA LYS A 49 1.37 -1.99 -6.47
C LYS A 49 0.94 -3.28 -5.78
N THR A 50 0.28 -3.18 -4.62
CA THR A 50 -0.18 -4.36 -3.87
C THR A 50 -1.16 -5.21 -4.68
N ASP A 51 -2.06 -4.58 -5.44
CA ASP A 51 -3.00 -5.28 -6.32
C ASP A 51 -2.28 -6.04 -7.45
N LYS A 52 -1.34 -5.37 -8.14
CA LYS A 52 -0.54 -6.00 -9.20
C LYS A 52 0.31 -7.15 -8.69
N ASP A 53 1.05 -6.94 -7.60
CA ASP A 53 1.91 -7.98 -7.02
C ASP A 53 1.09 -9.20 -6.56
N PHE A 54 -0.18 -9.01 -6.15
CA PHE A 54 -1.08 -10.11 -5.80
C PHE A 54 -1.58 -10.87 -7.04
N GLN A 55 -1.87 -10.17 -8.14
CA GLN A 55 -2.32 -10.77 -9.40
C GLN A 55 -1.21 -11.55 -10.12
N GLU A 56 0.05 -11.16 -9.94
CA GLU A 56 1.22 -11.83 -10.53
C GLU A 56 1.70 -13.05 -9.71
N LYS A 57 1.05 -13.36 -8.59
CA LYS A 57 1.41 -14.44 -7.66
C LYS A 57 0.58 -15.71 -7.89
#